data_AF-A0A498GXT2-F1
#
_entry.id   AF-A0A498GXT2-F1
#
_cell.length_a   1.000
_cell.length_b   1.000
_cell.length_c   1.000
_cell.angle_alpha   90.00
_cell.angle_beta   90.00
_cell.angle_gamma   90.00
#
_symmetry.space_group_name_H-M   'P 1'
#
loop_
_entity.id
_entity.type
_entity.pdbx_description
1 polymer ?
#
loop_
_entity_poly.entity_id
_entity_poly.type
_entity_poly.pdbx_seq_one_letter_code
_entity_poly.pdbx_strand_id
1 'polypeptide(L)'
;MERVISGVFFVAILILALASAGCADLPPEESSFWSAASSSGSGSSGTSSVTPTHTYVTQATPYPTTAGGSGLAQPTYRAPPEAGQGNSTYLEIYNATARYNYTTDAFVYNLSSPPLVIAFAVTPDMVTRTKTVTSQYGSQKEETVTVTNINNQAWFTVTVRDQGSGAIVLQDGFAKTYSTEARKEVTVRTAGVYLIEMTGNLVKVDVRMRAGSP
;
A
#
# COMPACT_ATOMS: atom_id res chain seq x y z
N MET A 1 -8.43 -55.35 -31.17
CA MET A 1 -9.57 -54.42 -30.98
C MET A 1 -9.27 -53.48 -29.81
N GLU A 2 -8.19 -52.69 -29.88
CA GLU A 2 -7.69 -51.93 -28.72
C GLU A 2 -7.68 -50.40 -28.93
N ARG A 3 -8.18 -49.92 -30.08
CA ARG A 3 -8.20 -48.48 -30.40
C ARG A 3 -9.52 -47.76 -30.12
N VAL A 4 -10.56 -48.49 -29.70
CA VAL A 4 -11.90 -47.90 -29.49
C VAL A 4 -12.13 -47.51 -28.01
N ILE A 5 -11.40 -48.11 -27.07
CA ILE A 5 -11.64 -47.93 -25.63
C ILE A 5 -11.03 -46.62 -25.10
N SER A 6 -9.94 -46.14 -25.69
CA SER A 6 -9.28 -44.90 -25.23
C SER A 6 -10.05 -43.64 -25.61
N GLY A 7 -10.82 -43.64 -26.71
CA GLY A 7 -11.57 -42.45 -27.15
C GLY A 7 -12.84 -42.20 -26.34
N VAL A 8 -13.55 -43.28 -25.97
CA VAL A 8 -14.82 -43.19 -25.23
C VAL A 8 -14.60 -42.71 -23.79
N PHE A 9 -13.47 -43.11 -23.17
CA PHE A 9 -13.12 -42.66 -21.82
C PHE A 9 -12.81 -41.16 -21.73
N PHE A 10 -12.13 -40.59 -22.73
CA PHE A 10 -11.83 -39.16 -22.76
C PHE A 10 -13.08 -38.30 -22.98
N VAL A 11 -14.03 -38.78 -23.79
CA VAL A 11 -15.31 -38.09 -24.01
C VAL A 11 -16.20 -38.14 -22.75
N ALA A 12 -16.22 -39.26 -22.03
CA ALA A 12 -16.98 -39.40 -20.78
C ALA A 12 -16.45 -38.48 -19.66
N ILE A 13 -15.12 -38.30 -19.55
CA ILE A 13 -14.51 -37.39 -18.57
C ILE A 13 -14.78 -35.93 -18.92
N LEU A 14 -14.80 -35.57 -20.21
CA LEU A 14 -15.10 -34.20 -20.65
C LEU A 14 -16.57 -33.81 -20.40
N ILE A 15 -17.51 -34.75 -20.55
CA ILE A 15 -18.95 -34.51 -20.28
C ILE A 15 -19.22 -34.37 -18.77
N LEU A 16 -18.45 -35.04 -17.91
CA LEU A 16 -18.62 -34.94 -16.45
C LEU A 16 -18.12 -33.60 -15.88
N ALA A 17 -17.19 -32.91 -16.55
CA ALA A 17 -16.64 -31.63 -16.11
C ALA A 17 -17.50 -30.41 -16.47
N LEU A 18 -18.47 -30.53 -17.40
CA LEU A 18 -19.33 -29.42 -17.83
C LEU A 18 -20.63 -29.29 -17.00
N ALA A 19 -20.89 -30.19 -16.05
CA ALA A 19 -22.12 -30.22 -15.26
C ALA A 19 -22.04 -29.55 -13.88
N SER A 20 -20.91 -28.94 -13.50
CA SER A 20 -20.71 -28.27 -12.20
C SER A 20 -20.85 -26.74 -12.23
N ALA A 21 -21.38 -26.17 -13.31
CA ALA A 21 -21.85 -24.78 -13.33
C ALA A 21 -23.22 -24.67 -12.61
N GLY A 22 -23.22 -24.93 -11.30
CA GLY A 22 -24.35 -24.64 -10.42
C GLY A 22 -24.29 -23.19 -9.95
N CYS A 23 -25.28 -22.40 -10.37
CA CYS A 23 -25.60 -21.07 -9.84
C CYS A 23 -25.78 -21.14 -8.31
N ALA A 24 -25.01 -20.35 -7.55
CA ALA A 24 -25.32 -20.10 -6.15
C ALA A 24 -26.40 -19.02 -6.06
N ASP A 25 -27.57 -19.40 -5.56
CA ASP A 25 -28.67 -18.51 -5.18
C ASP A 25 -28.28 -17.72 -3.91
N LEU A 26 -28.47 -16.40 -3.93
CA LEU A 26 -28.30 -15.50 -2.79
C LEU A 26 -29.67 -15.27 -2.13
N PRO A 27 -29.89 -15.60 -0.84
CA PRO A 27 -31.08 -15.13 -0.15
C PRO A 27 -30.94 -13.66 0.33
N PRO A 28 -32.07 -12.94 0.39
CA PRO A 28 -32.13 -11.47 0.40
C PRO A 28 -31.89 -10.81 1.76
N GLU A 29 -31.60 -9.51 1.71
CA GLU A 29 -31.50 -8.58 2.83
C GLU A 29 -32.87 -8.28 3.48
N GLU A 30 -32.91 -8.25 4.82
CA GLU A 30 -33.90 -7.50 5.64
C GLU A 30 -33.44 -7.50 7.12
N SER A 31 -32.86 -6.41 7.60
CA SER A 31 -33.48 -5.34 8.39
C SER A 31 -34.02 -5.74 9.77
N SER A 32 -33.25 -5.33 10.79
CA SER A 32 -33.68 -4.64 12.02
C SER A 32 -34.51 -5.35 13.10
N PHE A 33 -34.13 -5.07 14.36
CA PHE A 33 -34.95 -4.37 15.38
C PHE A 33 -34.97 -5.04 16.79
N TRP A 34 -34.13 -4.52 17.71
CA TRP A 34 -34.31 -4.44 19.19
C TRP A 34 -34.27 -5.78 20.00
N SER A 35 -33.68 -5.93 21.19
CA SER A 35 -33.40 -5.01 22.31
C SER A 35 -32.20 -5.44 23.18
N ALA A 36 -31.72 -4.44 23.91
CA ALA A 36 -30.75 -4.40 25.00
C ALA A 36 -30.78 -5.54 26.04
N ALA A 37 -29.59 -5.82 26.59
CA ALA A 37 -29.40 -5.97 28.02
C ALA A 37 -28.04 -5.37 28.44
N SER A 38 -28.10 -4.35 29.28
CA SER A 38 -27.00 -3.64 29.91
C SER A 38 -26.40 -4.43 31.07
N SER A 39 -25.07 -4.43 31.20
CA SER A 39 -24.41 -4.49 32.51
C SER A 39 -23.08 -3.73 32.50
N SER A 40 -23.00 -2.77 33.41
CA SER A 40 -21.91 -1.86 33.74
C SER A 40 -20.62 -2.54 34.22
N GLY A 41 -19.46 -1.96 33.88
CA GLY A 41 -18.17 -2.28 34.49
C GLY A 41 -17.07 -1.29 34.07
N SER A 42 -16.64 -0.47 35.04
CA SER A 42 -15.67 0.63 34.99
C SER A 42 -14.23 0.23 34.62
N GLY A 43 -13.50 1.13 33.93
CA GLY A 43 -12.09 1.36 34.26
C GLY A 43 -11.07 1.46 33.13
N SER A 44 -10.70 2.70 32.81
CA SER A 44 -9.32 3.16 32.52
C SER A 44 -8.73 3.07 31.10
N SER A 45 -8.59 4.28 30.55
CA SER A 45 -7.37 4.86 29.94
C SER A 45 -6.88 4.36 28.58
N GLY A 46 -7.05 5.28 27.61
CA GLY A 46 -5.94 5.71 26.76
C GLY A 46 -5.79 4.95 25.45
N THR A 47 -6.60 5.29 24.46
CA THR A 47 -6.10 5.43 23.09
C THR A 47 -6.95 6.50 22.42
N SER A 48 -6.38 7.69 22.25
CA SER A 48 -6.89 8.65 21.28
C SER A 48 -6.75 7.99 19.90
N SER A 49 -7.79 7.28 19.46
CA SER A 49 -7.98 7.00 18.05
C SER A 49 -8.26 8.34 17.40
N VAL A 50 -7.23 8.94 16.83
CA VAL A 50 -7.39 10.14 16.00
C VAL A 50 -8.29 9.71 14.84
N THR A 51 -9.55 10.13 14.88
CA THR A 51 -10.43 10.11 13.73
C THR A 51 -9.71 10.83 12.60
N PRO A 52 -9.47 10.18 11.45
CA PRO A 52 -8.77 10.83 10.36
C PRO A 52 -9.65 11.97 9.82
N THR A 53 -9.12 13.19 9.87
CA THR A 53 -9.79 14.37 9.30
C THR A 53 -9.59 14.35 7.79
N HIS A 54 -10.55 13.77 7.06
CA HIS A 54 -10.54 13.69 5.59
C HIS A 54 -11.30 14.85 4.93
N THR A 55 -11.14 16.08 5.40
CA THR A 55 -12.02 17.20 4.96
C THR A 55 -11.88 17.52 3.47
N TYR A 56 -10.80 17.10 2.80
CA TYR A 56 -10.45 17.55 1.44
C TYR A 56 -10.11 16.44 0.42
N VAL A 57 -10.06 15.17 0.83
CA VAL A 57 -9.80 14.06 -0.08
C VAL A 57 -10.99 13.12 -0.14
N THR A 58 -11.26 12.60 -1.34
CA THR A 58 -12.32 11.60 -1.53
C THR A 58 -11.70 10.23 -1.65
N GLN A 59 -12.22 9.25 -0.90
CA GLN A 59 -11.80 7.86 -1.03
C GLN A 59 -12.16 7.33 -2.42
N ALA A 60 -11.26 6.56 -3.02
CA ALA A 60 -11.43 6.00 -4.35
C ALA A 60 -11.06 4.51 -4.38
N THR A 61 -11.43 3.83 -5.47
CA THR A 61 -10.93 2.49 -5.78
C THR A 61 -9.53 2.58 -6.41
N PRO A 62 -8.59 1.69 -6.06
CA PRO A 62 -7.30 1.61 -6.73
C PRO A 62 -7.43 1.36 -8.25
N TYR A 63 -6.43 1.76 -9.01
CA TYR A 63 -6.36 1.50 -10.45
C TYR A 63 -6.14 0.01 -10.71
N PRO A 64 -6.84 -0.60 -11.71
CA PRO A 64 -6.69 -2.04 -11.98
C PRO A 64 -5.24 -2.39 -12.32
N THR A 65 -4.66 -3.32 -11.55
CA THR A 65 -3.33 -3.85 -11.82
C THR A 65 -3.39 -4.86 -12.96
N THR A 66 -3.08 -4.45 -14.18
CA THR A 66 -2.85 -5.40 -15.29
C THR A 66 -1.49 -6.08 -15.06
N ALA A 67 -1.50 -7.38 -14.77
CA ALA A 67 -0.29 -8.19 -14.80
C ALA A 67 0.20 -8.30 -16.25
N GLY A 68 1.28 -7.58 -16.58
CA GLY A 68 1.97 -7.69 -17.87
C GLY A 68 1.88 -6.42 -18.71
N GLY A 69 2.97 -5.65 -18.68
CA GLY A 69 3.16 -4.46 -19.50
C GLY A 69 4.58 -3.95 -19.33
N SER A 70 5.52 -4.58 -20.03
CA SER A 70 6.90 -4.12 -20.14
C SER A 70 6.93 -2.74 -20.82
N GLY A 71 7.21 -1.70 -20.04
CA GLY A 71 7.30 -0.33 -20.54
C GLY A 71 7.37 0.71 -19.42
N LEU A 72 8.11 0.44 -18.34
CA LEU A 72 8.40 1.47 -17.35
C LEU A 72 9.52 2.35 -17.89
N ALA A 73 9.18 3.55 -18.35
CA ALA A 73 10.16 4.61 -18.52
C ALA A 73 10.83 4.85 -17.17
N GLN A 74 12.14 4.62 -17.10
CA GLN A 74 12.93 4.83 -15.90
C GLN A 74 12.94 6.33 -15.58
N PRO A 75 12.48 6.76 -14.39
CA PRO A 75 12.52 8.17 -14.03
C PRO A 75 13.99 8.61 -13.89
N THR A 76 14.40 9.56 -14.73
CA THR A 76 15.71 10.20 -14.63
C THR A 76 15.70 11.14 -13.43
N TYR A 77 16.64 10.94 -12.50
CA TYR A 77 16.83 11.84 -11.35
C TYR A 77 17.21 13.25 -11.84
N ARG A 78 16.31 14.21 -11.65
CA ARG A 78 16.61 15.65 -11.76
C ARG A 78 16.86 16.17 -10.35
N ALA A 79 18.03 16.75 -10.12
CA ALA A 79 18.28 17.50 -8.89
C ALA A 79 17.21 18.59 -8.72
N PRO A 80 16.60 18.74 -7.53
CA PRO A 80 15.60 19.78 -7.30
C PRO A 80 16.20 21.17 -7.57
N PRO A 81 15.47 22.09 -8.23
CA PRO A 81 15.86 23.49 -8.22
C PRO A 81 15.80 24.01 -6.77
N GLU A 82 16.80 24.82 -6.42
CA GLU A 82 16.99 25.46 -5.13
C GLU A 82 15.68 26.08 -4.63
N ALA A 83 15.31 25.78 -3.38
CA ALA A 83 14.05 26.22 -2.79
C ALA A 83 14.06 27.74 -2.62
N GLY A 84 13.35 28.44 -3.51
CA GLY A 84 12.92 29.80 -3.22
C GLY A 84 12.06 29.79 -1.95
N GLN A 85 12.51 30.48 -0.91
CA GLN A 85 11.72 30.80 0.28
C GLN A 85 10.56 31.73 -0.12
N GLY A 86 9.50 31.13 -0.67
CA GLY A 86 8.17 31.74 -0.68
C GLY A 86 7.42 31.23 0.54
N ASN A 87 6.92 32.13 1.37
CA ASN A 87 5.95 31.81 2.41
C ASN A 87 4.65 31.35 1.73
N SER A 88 4.63 30.09 1.29
CA SER A 88 3.46 29.42 0.74
C SER A 88 2.66 28.85 1.91
N THR A 89 1.49 29.43 2.16
CA THR A 89 0.50 28.86 3.09
C THR A 89 0.00 27.55 2.47
N TYR A 90 0.59 26.44 2.92
CA TYR A 90 0.14 25.11 2.54
C TYR A 90 -1.05 24.69 3.39
N LEU A 91 -2.13 24.23 2.75
CA LEU A 91 -3.26 23.61 3.41
C LEU A 91 -2.99 22.11 3.57
N GLU A 92 -3.11 21.59 4.80
CA GLU A 92 -3.08 20.15 5.05
C GLU A 92 -4.39 19.52 4.59
N ILE A 93 -4.31 18.63 3.60
CA ILE A 93 -5.48 17.97 2.99
C ILE A 93 -5.63 16.51 3.45
N TYR A 94 -4.55 15.92 3.96
CA TYR A 94 -4.52 14.56 4.49
C TYR A 94 -3.42 14.41 5.54
N ASN A 95 -3.74 13.75 6.63
CA ASN A 95 -2.78 13.41 7.68
C ASN A 95 -3.28 12.17 8.41
N ALA A 96 -2.62 11.05 8.17
CA ALA A 96 -3.00 9.79 8.79
C ALA A 96 -1.80 8.85 8.94
N THR A 97 -1.92 7.97 9.92
CA THR A 97 -1.01 6.85 10.14
C THR A 97 -1.75 5.56 9.80
N ALA A 98 -1.16 4.73 8.94
CA ALA A 98 -1.74 3.46 8.54
C ALA A 98 -0.72 2.33 8.60
N ARG A 99 -1.20 1.12 8.91
CA ARG A 99 -0.41 -0.11 8.87
C ARG A 99 -0.74 -0.83 7.55
N TYR A 100 0.28 -1.11 6.76
CA TYR A 100 0.12 -1.80 5.49
C TYR A 100 0.59 -3.25 5.58
N ASN A 101 -0.26 -4.17 5.12
CA ASN A 101 0.01 -5.60 5.05
C ASN A 101 -0.59 -6.16 3.76
N TYR A 102 0.05 -5.83 2.63
CA TYR A 102 -0.51 -6.03 1.28
C TYR A 102 -1.83 -5.29 1.05
N THR A 103 -1.95 -4.10 1.61
CA THR A 103 -3.12 -3.23 1.46
C THR A 103 -2.80 -2.04 0.56
N THR A 104 -3.84 -1.50 -0.07
CA THR A 104 -3.78 -0.29 -0.89
C THR A 104 -4.88 0.68 -0.47
N ASP A 105 -4.49 1.90 -0.16
CA ASP A 105 -5.41 3.03 0.02
C ASP A 105 -5.33 3.93 -1.21
N ALA A 106 -6.48 4.40 -1.69
CA ALA A 106 -6.55 5.27 -2.86
C ALA A 106 -7.46 6.47 -2.62
N PHE A 107 -7.00 7.63 -3.08
CA PHE A 107 -7.67 8.92 -2.89
C PHE A 107 -7.67 9.72 -4.18
N VAL A 108 -8.76 10.42 -4.45
CA VAL A 108 -8.82 11.40 -5.54
C VAL A 108 -8.77 12.81 -4.94
N TYR A 109 -7.92 13.64 -5.54
CA TYR A 109 -7.76 15.04 -5.18
C TYR A 109 -7.67 15.93 -6.43
N ASN A 110 -8.48 16.99 -6.45
CA ASN A 110 -8.42 18.03 -7.46
C ASN A 110 -7.44 19.14 -7.01
N LEU A 111 -6.24 19.18 -7.60
CA LEU A 111 -5.24 20.17 -7.31
C LEU A 111 -5.42 21.40 -8.20
N SER A 112 -6.15 22.41 -7.69
CA SER A 112 -6.32 23.70 -8.37
C SER A 112 -5.09 24.61 -8.20
N SER A 113 -4.45 24.56 -7.03
CA SER A 113 -3.35 25.44 -6.64
C SER A 113 -2.10 24.62 -6.28
N PRO A 114 -1.20 24.36 -7.25
CA PRO A 114 0.04 23.66 -6.99
C PRO A 114 0.95 24.42 -5.99
N PRO A 115 1.84 23.73 -5.27
CA PRO A 115 2.14 22.30 -5.41
C PRO A 115 1.37 21.40 -4.44
N LEU A 116 1.18 20.13 -4.84
CA LEU A 116 0.82 19.03 -3.94
C LEU A 116 2.11 18.41 -3.40
N VAL A 117 2.28 18.46 -2.08
CA VAL A 117 3.41 17.90 -1.34
C VAL A 117 2.93 16.70 -0.56
N ILE A 118 3.51 15.53 -0.81
CA ILE A 118 3.24 14.28 -0.10
C ILE A 118 4.49 13.90 0.69
N ALA A 119 4.43 13.99 2.00
CA ALA A 119 5.48 13.56 2.91
C ALA A 119 5.07 12.25 3.58
N PHE A 120 5.99 11.30 3.65
CA PHE A 120 5.74 10.01 4.31
C PHE A 120 6.93 9.56 5.16
N ALA A 121 6.63 8.95 6.31
CA ALA A 121 7.59 8.34 7.20
C ALA A 121 7.27 6.86 7.41
N VAL A 122 8.21 5.98 7.08
CA VAL A 122 8.04 4.52 7.10
C VAL A 122 8.74 3.93 8.30
N THR A 123 8.00 3.15 9.08
CA THR A 123 8.52 2.26 10.12
C THR A 123 8.35 0.81 9.65
N PRO A 124 9.39 0.18 9.08
CA PRO A 124 9.30 -1.20 8.62
C PRO A 124 9.38 -2.20 9.77
N ASP A 125 8.82 -3.38 9.56
CA ASP A 125 9.04 -4.51 10.47
C ASP A 125 10.50 -4.95 10.44
N MET A 126 11.03 -5.29 11.61
CA MET A 126 12.39 -5.79 11.79
C MET A 126 12.38 -7.31 11.96
N VAL A 127 13.41 -7.99 11.46
CA VAL A 127 13.65 -9.43 11.64
C VAL A 127 14.98 -9.61 12.36
N THR A 128 14.94 -10.36 13.45
CA THR A 128 16.13 -10.74 14.23
C THR A 128 16.58 -12.14 13.81
N ARG A 129 17.87 -12.29 13.51
CA ARG A 129 18.49 -13.59 13.20
C ARG A 129 19.70 -13.82 14.09
N THR A 130 19.83 -15.04 14.56
CA THR A 130 20.98 -15.49 15.35
C THR A 130 21.91 -16.29 14.45
N LYS A 131 23.20 -15.98 14.50
CA LYS A 131 24.25 -16.70 13.76
C LYS A 131 25.28 -17.23 14.74
N THR A 132 25.54 -18.53 14.69
CA THR A 132 26.70 -19.11 15.36
C THR A 132 27.92 -18.93 14.46
N VAL A 133 28.94 -18.26 14.97
CA VAL A 133 30.21 -18.05 14.28
C VAL A 133 31.28 -18.77 15.06
N THR A 134 32.01 -19.66 14.40
CA THR A 134 33.17 -20.34 15.00
C THR A 134 34.42 -19.54 14.67
N SER A 135 35.13 -19.05 15.69
CA SER A 135 36.43 -18.41 15.48
C SER A 135 37.44 -19.46 14.99
N GLN A 136 38.12 -19.17 13.88
CA GLN A 136 39.22 -20.00 13.37
C GLN A 136 40.59 -19.64 13.98
N TYR A 137 40.64 -18.67 14.90
CA TYR A 137 41.86 -18.21 15.55
C TYR A 137 41.90 -18.65 17.01
N GLY A 138 42.99 -19.33 17.41
CA GLY A 138 43.18 -19.85 18.77
C GLY A 138 42.36 -21.10 19.07
N SER A 139 41.91 -21.26 20.32
CA SER A 139 40.95 -22.31 20.69
C SER A 139 39.62 -22.02 19.97
N GLN A 140 39.16 -22.95 19.14
CA GLN A 140 37.89 -22.84 18.42
C GLN A 140 36.76 -22.56 19.44
N LYS A 141 36.29 -21.33 19.46
CA LYS A 141 35.17 -20.90 20.30
C LYS A 141 33.99 -20.60 19.38
N GLU A 142 32.85 -21.17 19.73
CA GLU A 142 31.57 -20.84 19.14
C GLU A 142 31.02 -19.59 19.82
N GLU A 143 30.76 -18.55 19.04
CA GLU A 143 30.12 -17.33 19.50
C GLU A 143 28.78 -17.16 18.81
N THR A 144 27.76 -16.80 19.58
CA THR A 144 26.41 -16.56 19.07
C THR A 144 26.20 -15.07 18.87
N VAL A 145 26.06 -14.63 17.62
CA VAL A 145 25.84 -13.23 17.25
C VAL A 145 24.39 -13.02 16.83
N THR A 146 23.71 -12.07 17.47
CA THR A 146 22.34 -11.66 17.11
C THR A 146 22.40 -10.44 16.21
N VAL A 147 21.75 -10.49 15.05
CA VAL A 147 21.69 -9.39 14.08
C VAL A 147 20.24 -9.08 13.75
N THR A 148 19.85 -7.81 13.89
CA THR A 148 18.52 -7.31 13.57
C THR A 148 18.58 -6.47 12.29
N ASN A 149 17.75 -6.80 11.30
CA ASN A 149 17.68 -6.09 10.02
C ASN A 149 16.23 -5.79 9.66
N ILE A 150 16.02 -4.86 8.72
CA ILE A 150 14.70 -4.63 8.10
C ILE A 150 14.22 -5.95 7.46
N ASN A 151 12.94 -6.25 7.60
CA ASN A 151 12.33 -7.37 6.89
C ASN A 151 12.45 -7.15 5.38
N ASN A 152 13.03 -8.10 4.65
CA ASN A 152 13.18 -8.01 3.20
C ASN A 152 11.85 -7.89 2.43
N GLN A 153 10.72 -8.21 3.08
CA GLN A 153 9.38 -8.05 2.52
C GLN A 153 8.69 -6.74 2.93
N ALA A 154 9.33 -5.89 3.76
CA ALA A 154 8.79 -4.59 4.15
C ALA A 154 9.02 -3.56 3.02
N TRP A 155 7.94 -2.98 2.51
CA TRP A 155 7.99 -1.98 1.44
C TRP A 155 6.77 -1.06 1.45
N PHE A 156 6.92 0.12 0.86
CA PHE A 156 5.86 1.08 0.66
C PHE A 156 6.01 1.78 -0.69
N THR A 157 4.91 2.17 -1.33
CA THR A 157 4.91 2.88 -2.60
C THR A 157 3.76 3.88 -2.64
N VAL A 158 4.07 5.12 -2.99
CA VAL A 158 3.12 6.17 -3.35
C VAL A 158 3.16 6.33 -4.86
N THR A 159 2.00 6.21 -5.50
CA THR A 159 1.84 6.45 -6.94
C THR A 159 0.82 7.56 -7.12
N VAL A 160 1.18 8.60 -7.88
CA VAL A 160 0.27 9.67 -8.28
C VAL A 160 0.03 9.56 -9.77
N ARG A 161 -1.24 9.42 -10.16
CA ARG A 161 -1.68 9.31 -11.55
C ARG A 161 -2.56 10.49 -11.90
N ASP A 162 -2.40 10.98 -13.13
CA ASP A 162 -3.42 11.84 -13.72
C ASP A 162 -4.72 11.04 -13.92
N GLN A 163 -5.84 11.52 -13.39
CA GLN A 163 -7.09 10.76 -13.41
C GLN A 163 -7.66 10.60 -14.83
N GLY A 164 -7.46 11.58 -15.70
CA GLY A 164 -8.01 11.58 -17.06
C GLY A 164 -7.30 10.59 -17.98
N SER A 165 -5.96 10.57 -17.94
CA SER A 165 -5.12 9.73 -18.80
C SER A 165 -4.68 8.43 -18.14
N GLY A 166 -4.72 8.31 -16.82
CA GLY A 166 -4.16 7.20 -16.05
C GLY A 166 -2.62 7.20 -16.00
N ALA A 167 -1.97 8.20 -16.60
CA ALA A 167 -0.52 8.30 -16.66
C ALA A 167 0.08 8.52 -15.26
N ILE A 168 1.16 7.81 -14.95
CA ILE A 168 1.91 8.02 -13.70
C ILE A 168 2.67 9.34 -13.82
N VAL A 169 2.30 10.29 -12.97
CA VAL A 169 2.92 11.62 -12.88
C VAL A 169 4.05 11.61 -11.86
N LEU A 170 3.90 10.82 -10.79
CA LEU A 170 4.90 10.67 -9.76
C LEU A 170 4.84 9.28 -9.15
N GLN A 171 6.00 8.68 -8.87
CA GLN A 171 6.08 7.44 -8.13
C GLN A 171 7.36 7.41 -7.28
N ASP A 172 7.21 7.14 -5.98
CA ASP A 172 8.33 6.92 -5.06
C ASP A 172 7.86 5.98 -3.94
N GLY A 173 8.77 5.59 -3.05
CA GLY A 173 8.47 4.66 -1.98
C GLY A 173 9.64 4.34 -1.09
N PHE A 174 9.53 3.23 -0.37
CA PHE A 174 10.54 2.69 0.52
C PHE A 174 10.83 1.24 0.13
N ALA A 175 12.12 0.89 0.06
CA ALA A 175 12.63 -0.43 -0.33
C ALA A 175 12.15 -0.85 -1.74
N LYS A 176 12.21 -2.16 -2.06
CA LYS A 176 12.09 -2.70 -3.41
C LYS A 176 13.10 -2.05 -4.37
N THR A 177 12.63 -1.18 -5.27
CA THR A 177 13.41 -0.42 -6.24
C THR A 177 13.73 0.99 -5.77
N TYR A 178 13.21 1.39 -4.61
CA TYR A 178 13.41 2.70 -3.99
C TYR A 178 14.46 2.63 -2.88
N SER A 179 14.98 3.80 -2.51
CA SER A 179 15.83 3.96 -1.32
C SER A 179 15.15 3.44 -0.04
N THR A 180 15.95 2.97 0.92
CA THR A 180 15.53 2.59 2.28
C THR A 180 15.54 3.80 3.24
N GLU A 181 15.54 5.02 2.71
CA GLU A 181 15.35 6.22 3.52
C GLU A 181 13.94 6.25 4.11
N ALA A 182 13.87 6.26 5.45
CA ALA A 182 12.61 6.14 6.17
C ALA A 182 11.71 7.38 6.07
N ARG A 183 12.22 8.53 5.65
CA ARG A 183 11.46 9.78 5.55
C ARG A 183 11.68 10.39 4.19
N LYS A 184 10.60 10.66 3.46
CA LYS A 184 10.67 11.23 2.12
C LYS A 184 9.56 12.24 1.91
N GLU A 185 9.82 13.15 0.98
CA GLU A 185 8.86 14.13 0.50
C GLU A 185 8.90 14.16 -1.02
N VAL A 186 7.72 14.12 -1.64
CA VAL A 186 7.56 14.18 -3.09
C VAL A 186 6.56 15.26 -3.46
N THR A 187 6.76 15.91 -4.61
CA THR A 187 5.99 17.09 -5.00
C THR A 187 5.45 17.00 -6.42
N VAL A 188 4.15 17.21 -6.59
CA VAL A 188 3.51 17.45 -7.89
C VAL A 188 3.31 18.96 -8.05
N ARG A 189 3.81 19.51 -9.15
CA ARG A 189 3.87 20.97 -9.38
C ARG A 189 2.89 21.48 -10.44
N THR A 190 2.13 20.58 -11.05
CA THR A 190 1.17 20.90 -12.11
C THR A 190 -0.24 20.77 -11.55
N ALA A 191 -1.14 21.65 -11.95
CA ALA A 191 -2.55 21.55 -11.59
C ALA A 191 -3.20 20.38 -12.34
N GLY A 192 -4.20 19.76 -11.73
CA GLY A 192 -4.87 18.60 -12.33
C GLY A 192 -5.66 17.80 -11.31
N VAL A 193 -6.40 16.80 -11.81
CA VAL A 193 -7.11 15.86 -10.95
C VAL A 193 -6.29 14.58 -10.84
N TYR A 194 -5.90 14.22 -9.63
CA TYR A 194 -4.95 13.15 -9.37
C TYR A 194 -5.59 12.02 -8.57
N LEU A 195 -5.31 10.78 -9.01
CA LEU A 195 -5.48 9.57 -8.22
C LEU A 195 -4.17 9.29 -7.48
N ILE A 196 -4.23 9.28 -6.16
CA ILE A 196 -3.10 9.03 -5.26
C ILE A 196 -3.30 7.66 -4.63
N GLU A 197 -2.40 6.73 -4.92
CA GLU A 197 -2.43 5.37 -4.43
C GLU A 197 -1.26 5.13 -3.49
N MET A 198 -1.55 4.60 -2.30
CA MET A 198 -0.57 4.23 -1.29
C MET A 198 -0.68 2.74 -1.06
N THR A 199 0.37 1.99 -1.39
CA THR A 199 0.40 0.54 -1.23
C THR A 199 1.61 0.14 -0.41
N GLY A 200 1.46 -0.83 0.50
CA GLY A 200 2.60 -1.32 1.26
C GLY A 200 2.43 -2.72 1.82
N ASN A 201 3.49 -3.18 2.45
CA ASN A 201 3.54 -4.45 3.15
C ASN A 201 4.51 -4.38 4.33
N LEU A 202 4.14 -4.98 5.47
CA LEU A 202 4.94 -5.06 6.70
C LEU A 202 5.58 -3.72 7.12
N VAL A 203 4.81 -2.64 6.99
CA VAL A 203 5.23 -1.27 7.33
C VAL A 203 4.10 -0.54 8.04
N LYS A 204 4.45 0.29 9.02
CA LYS A 204 3.58 1.37 9.51
C LYS A 204 4.06 2.67 8.86
N VAL A 205 3.14 3.46 8.29
CA VAL A 205 3.48 4.67 7.57
C VAL A 205 2.66 5.85 8.09
N ASP A 206 3.34 6.94 8.42
CA ASP A 206 2.74 8.23 8.68
C ASP A 206 2.78 9.03 7.37
N VAL A 207 1.63 9.45 6.85
CA VAL A 207 1.53 10.20 5.59
C VAL A 207 0.85 11.54 5.83
N ARG A 208 1.46 12.59 5.31
CA ARG A 208 0.93 13.95 5.30
C ARG A 208 0.92 14.50 3.89
N MET A 209 -0.24 14.95 3.42
CA MET A 209 -0.40 15.63 2.14
C MET A 209 -0.80 17.08 2.36
N ARG A 210 -0.17 17.97 1.61
CA ARG A 210 -0.37 19.42 1.66
C ARG A 210 -0.53 19.97 0.26
N ALA A 211 -1.46 20.88 0.04
CA ALA A 211 -1.64 21.57 -1.24
C ALA A 211 -1.45 23.08 -1.06
N GLY A 212 -1.13 23.80 -2.14
CA GLY A 212 -1.16 25.25 -2.11
C GLY A 212 -2.55 25.75 -1.74
N SER A 213 -2.65 26.73 -0.86
CA SER A 213 -3.93 27.42 -0.65
C SER A 213 -4.37 28.08 -1.96
N PRO A 214 -5.67 28.01 -2.32
CA PRO A 214 -6.25 28.92 -3.30
C PRO A 214 -6.18 30.37 -2.82
#